data_AF-A0A923QLE7-F1
#
_entry.id   AF-A0A923QLE7-F1
#
_cell.length_a   1.000
_cell.length_b   1.000
_cell.length_c   1.000
_cell.angle_alpha   90.00
_cell.angle_beta   90.00
_cell.angle_gamma   90.00
#
_symmetry.space_group_name_H-M   'P 1'
#
loop_
_entity.id
_entity.type
_entity.pdbx_description
1 polymer ?
#
loop_
_entity_poly.entity_id
_entity_poly.type
_entity_poly.pdbx_seq_one_letter_code
_entity_poly.pdbx_strand_id
1 'polypeptide(L)' 'AAFFLWDRALKLGDARHIGVLSYLTPLASTLLLILVTGRAFTWDIAIAAAMIISAAVLGTRSR' A
#
# COMPACT_ATOMS: atom_id res chain seq x y z
N ALA A 1 -4.59 3.34 -17.99
CA ALA A 1 -4.14 1.95 -17.69
C ALA A 1 -4.55 1.47 -16.30
N ALA A 2 -4.35 2.27 -15.23
CA ALA A 2 -4.63 1.84 -13.84
C ALA A 2 -6.05 1.25 -13.62
N PHE A 3 -7.10 1.92 -14.11
CA PHE A 3 -8.48 1.42 -14.00
C PHE A 3 -8.71 0.07 -14.71
N PHE A 4 -8.15 -0.12 -15.91
CA PHE A 4 -8.26 -1.40 -16.62
C PHE A 4 -7.53 -2.53 -15.88
N LEU A 5 -6.38 -2.23 -15.27
CA LEU A 5 -5.62 -3.20 -14.49
C LEU A 5 -6.37 -3.56 -13.20
N TRP A 6 -6.98 -2.57 -12.54
CA TRP A 6 -7.81 -2.76 -11.35
C TRP A 6 -9.04 -3.62 -11.63
N ASP A 7 -9.81 -3.28 -12.67
CA ASP A 7 -10.99 -4.04 -13.08
C ASP A 7 -10.63 -5.49 -13.42
N ARG A 8 -9.53 -5.69 -14.17
CA ARG A 8 -9.04 -7.04 -14.49
C ARG A 8 -8.60 -7.80 -13.25
N ALA A 9 -7.92 -7.15 -12.30
CA ALA A 9 -7.42 -7.79 -11.10
C ALA A 9 -8.55 -8.18 -10.12
N LEU A 10 -9.62 -7.38 -10.03
CA LEU A 10 -10.82 -7.72 -9.28
C LEU A 10 -11.64 -8.85 -9.93
N LYS A 11 -11.69 -8.91 -11.27
CA LYS A 11 -12.42 -9.95 -12.00
C LYS A 11 -11.72 -11.31 -12.00
N LEU A 12 -10.39 -11.31 -12.03
CA LEU A 12 -9.58 -12.54 -12.16
C LEU A 12 -8.91 -13.00 -10.87
N GLY A 13 -8.83 -12.14 -9.85
CA GLY A 13 -8.12 -12.39 -8.60
C GLY A 13 -9.04 -12.37 -7.37
N ASP A 14 -8.42 -12.55 -6.20
CA ASP A 14 -9.11 -12.42 -4.92
C ASP A 14 -9.18 -10.94 -4.50
N ALA A 15 -10.39 -10.39 -4.48
CA ALA A 15 -10.65 -9.01 -4.10
C ALA A 15 -10.11 -8.64 -2.70
N ARG A 16 -10.09 -9.57 -1.75
CA ARG A 16 -9.52 -9.32 -0.41
C ARG A 16 -8.01 -9.08 -0.50
N HIS A 17 -7.31 -9.93 -1.23
CA HIS A 17 -5.86 -9.77 -1.44
C HIS A 17 -5.53 -8.50 -2.23
N ILE A 18 -6.31 -8.17 -3.27
CA ILE A 18 -6.18 -6.93 -4.04
C ILE A 18 -6.39 -5.70 -3.15
N GLY A 19 -7.40 -5.75 -2.27
CA GLY A 19 -7.65 -4.71 -1.27
C GLY A 19 -6.46 -4.52 -0.33
N VAL A 20 -5.86 -5.61 0.16
CA VAL A 20 -4.67 -5.52 1.03
C VAL A 20 -3.46 -5.00 0.27
N LEU A 21 -3.23 -5.42 -0.97
CA LEU A 21 -2.17 -4.88 -1.83
C LEU A 21 -2.31 -3.37 -2.06
N SER A 22 -3.53 -2.83 -2.00
CA SER A 22 -3.78 -1.40 -2.18
C SER A 22 -3.15 -0.54 -1.08
N TYR A 23 -2.84 -1.11 0.09
CA TYR A 23 -2.07 -0.45 1.14
C TYR A 23 -0.61 -0.13 0.75
N LEU A 24 -0.09 -0.72 -0.33
CA LEU A 24 1.19 -0.29 -0.90
C LEU A 24 1.12 1.13 -1.50
N THR A 25 -0.07 1.58 -1.93
CA THR A 25 -0.27 2.90 -2.56
C THR A 25 0.15 4.06 -1.65
N PRO A 26 -0.35 4.18 -0.40
CA PRO A 26 0.10 5.24 0.50
C PRO A 26 1.60 5.16 0.81
N LEU A 27 2.16 3.95 0.99
CA LEU A 27 3.60 3.78 1.23
C LEU A 27 4.46 4.25 0.05
N ALA A 28 4.07 3.84 -1.16
CA ALA A 28 4.73 4.25 -2.39
C ALA A 28 4.63 5.77 -2.60
N SER A 29 3.47 6.37 -2.32
CA SER A 29 3.28 7.82 -2.40
C SER A 29 4.21 8.57 -1.44
N THR A 30 4.30 8.15 -0.18
CA THR A 30 5.20 8.77 0.79
C THR A 30 6.67 8.61 0.39
N LEU A 31 7.07 7.42 -0.08
CA LEU A 31 8.43 7.19 -0.55
C LEU A 31 8.77 8.08 -1.77
N LEU A 32 7.87 8.15 -2.75
CA LEU A 32 8.01 9.03 -3.90
C LEU A 32 8.10 10.50 -3.50
N LEU A 33 7.27 10.95 -2.57
CA LEU A 33 7.34 12.32 -2.05
C LEU A 33 8.70 12.62 -1.41
N ILE A 34 9.23 11.72 -0.58
CA ILE A 34 10.55 11.87 0.03
C ILE A 34 11.64 11.94 -1.04
N LEU A 35 11.60 11.04 -2.02
CA LEU A 35 12.59 10.98 -3.10
C LEU A 35 12.57 12.23 -3.99
N VAL A 36 11.37 12.72 -4.35
CA VAL A 36 11.21 13.88 -5.24
C VAL A 36 11.47 15.21 -4.52
N THR A 37 11.09 15.32 -3.24
CA THR A 37 11.23 16.57 -2.49
C THR A 37 12.53 16.67 -1.69
N GLY A 38 13.26 15.57 -1.50
CA GLY A 38 14.45 15.50 -0.66
C GLY A 38 14.18 15.72 0.83
N ARG A 39 12.91 15.67 1.27
CA ARG A 39 12.55 15.82 2.69
C ARG A 39 13.09 14.65 3.50
N ALA A 40 13.53 14.94 4.73
CA ALA A 40 14.03 13.93 5.64
C ALA A 40 12.91 12.92 6.00
N PHE A 41 13.27 11.64 6.04
CA PHE A 41 12.42 10.60 6.59
C PHE A 41 12.32 10.78 8.11
N THR A 42 11.11 10.96 8.62
CA THR A 42 10.85 11.19 10.05
C THR A 42 10.32 9.95 10.76
N TRP A 43 10.39 9.93 12.09
CA TRP A 43 9.83 8.85 12.91
C TRP A 43 8.32 8.69 12.77
N ASP A 44 7.58 9.77 12.54
CA ASP A 44 6.14 9.68 12.29
C ASP A 44 5.85 8.88 11.00
N ILE A 45 6.66 9.07 9.96
CA ILE A 45 6.55 8.31 8.71
C ILE A 45 6.88 6.84 8.93
N ALA A 46 7.92 6.55 9.73
CA ALA A 46 8.29 5.18 10.08
C ALA A 46 7.17 4.44 10.82
N ILE A 47 6.55 5.09 11.81
CA ILE A 47 5.44 4.54 12.59
C ILE A 47 4.22 4.33 11.70
N ALA A 48 3.85 5.32 10.89
CA ALA A 48 2.75 5.20 9.93
C ALA A 48 2.97 4.03 8.96
N ALA A 49 4.19 3.89 8.43
CA ALA A 49 4.55 2.78 7.55
C ALA A 49 4.43 1.43 8.26
N ALA A 50 4.90 1.33 9.52
CA ALA A 50 4.79 0.13 10.32
C ALA A 50 3.32 -0.25 10.61
N MET A 51 2.44 0.74 10.88
CA MET A 51 1.01 0.52 11.08
C MET A 51 0.33 -0.01 9.81
N ILE A 52 0.65 0.56 8.66
CA ILE A 52 0.10 0.14 7.35
C ILE A 52 0.56 -1.30 7.03
N ILE A 53 1.85 -1.61 7.20
CA ILE A 53 2.39 -2.96 6.96
C ILE A 53 1.76 -3.96 7.93
N SER A 54 1.62 -3.61 9.21
CA SER A 54 1.00 -4.47 10.21
C SER A 54 -0.47 -4.76 9.87
N ALA A 55 -1.24 -3.76 9.47
CA ALA A 55 -2.62 -3.93 9.01
C ALA A 55 -2.69 -4.84 7.78
N ALA A 56 -1.77 -4.67 6.81
CA ALA A 56 -1.71 -5.52 5.63
C ALA A 56 -1.39 -6.99 5.97
N VAL A 57 -0.40 -7.23 6.83
CA VAL A 57 -0.01 -8.58 7.27
C VAL A 57 -1.12 -9.27 8.07
N LEU A 58 -1.85 -8.53 8.91
CA LEU A 58 -3.00 -9.05 9.65
C LEU A 58 -4.17 -9.35 8.69
N GLY A 59 -4.43 -8.46 7.73
CA GLY A 59 -5.48 -8.63 6.72
C GLY A 59 -5.27 -9.82 5.79
N THR A 60 -4.02 -10.14 5.44
CA THR A 60 -3.70 -11.35 4.66
C THR A 60 -3.74 -12.64 5.48
N ARG A 61 -3.47 -12.57 6.80
CA ARG A 61 -3.50 -13.73 7.71
C ARG A 61 -4.89 -14.14 8.17
N SER A 62 -5.90 -13.26 8.08
CA SER A 62 -7.29 -13.60 8.36
C SER A 62 -7.86 -14.49 7.24
N ARG A 63 -7.42 -15.75 7.22
CA ARG A 63 -8.01 -16.85 6.46
C ARG A 63 -9.39 -17.20 6.99
#